data_AF-A0A4Q6BYP4-F1
#
_entry.id   AF-A0A4Q6BYP4-F1
#
_cell.length_a   1.000
_cell.length_b   1.000
_cell.length_c   1.000
_cell.angle_alpha   90.00
_cell.angle_beta   90.00
_cell.angle_gamma   90.00
#
_symmetry.space_group_name_H-M   'P 1'
#
loop_
_entity.id
_entity.type
_entity.pdbx_description
1 polymer ?
#
loop_
_entity_poly.entity_id
_entity_poly.type
_entity_poly.pdbx_seq_one_letter_code
_entity_poly.pdbx_strand_id
1 'polypeptide(L)'
;MLVPISPGDIVKLAQVVREETGNQVVEKNFSMLESRIRSHLLKLGIKSMSDYWEHFRLNEVAERAIIQGLMTTHYTFFFREFAHFEAVERWIEQEAPRLKARYFANKQPVRIWSAACSRGQEIYSLAIFLEINLLKKQGIPFELIGTDIDAESVSYAKNGVYAIKEVNTIPQVYLKGFWRRGTGSIQDFAAVHPSIKEKARFESLNLLELPKWSNTYKFDVIFCRNVFIYFSEDNVRKISLDLVQRLDPKGLFISGMSEPLRFKEWDLVSVGPSCYRRAAAVEANTALTVTGHSLAARAPSTVSERITERYRVLCVDDSKTIQTLIKNIFAQDPACERVEFALNGREAREKLDAGKYDLITLDIHMPEVNGIEFLEHLYKRRSDPPVLMVSSVNRTDLELATKSLSLGAFDYVEKPAMNNLQKSTDEILTKTKMALRHRHVQEPIEVSSVSGFDASISQKIVVPDASQCLRIIAASEDCTLQLEQILRGQRGEYRSPALLICWRNTPDAPPIEAQILKWTDRQIVLLRDETLPMKPKCL
;
A
#
# COMPACT_ATOMS: atom_id res chain seq x y z
N MET A 1 -19.55 27.85 -19.56
CA MET A 1 -18.63 28.91 -20.04
C MET A 1 -17.42 28.86 -19.12
N LEU A 2 -16.20 28.75 -19.66
CA LEU A 2 -14.99 28.68 -18.81
C LEU A 2 -14.76 30.05 -18.17
N VAL A 3 -14.58 30.09 -16.85
CA VAL A 3 -14.27 31.33 -16.14
C VAL A 3 -12.91 31.85 -16.63
N PRO A 4 -12.82 33.08 -17.16
CA PRO A 4 -11.54 33.66 -17.55
C PRO A 4 -10.71 33.97 -16.29
N ILE A 5 -9.47 33.48 -16.27
CA ILE A 5 -8.51 33.67 -15.17
C ILE A 5 -7.34 34.46 -15.73
N SER A 6 -7.06 35.65 -15.17
CA SER A 6 -5.96 36.49 -15.66
C SER A 6 -4.62 36.02 -15.08
N PRO A 7 -3.48 36.35 -15.71
CA PRO A 7 -2.16 36.13 -15.10
C PRO A 7 -2.02 36.77 -13.72
N GLY A 8 -2.63 37.95 -13.50
CA GLY A 8 -2.64 38.63 -12.20
C GLY A 8 -3.41 37.86 -11.12
N ASP A 9 -4.50 37.18 -11.50
CA ASP A 9 -5.24 36.31 -10.58
C ASP A 9 -4.41 35.09 -10.16
N ILE A 10 -3.69 34.48 -11.11
CA ILE A 10 -2.82 33.33 -10.83
C ILE A 10 -1.69 33.74 -9.89
N VAL A 11 -1.07 34.91 -10.09
CA VAL A 11 -0.02 35.43 -9.20
C VAL A 11 -0.56 35.68 -7.79
N LYS A 12 -1.77 36.25 -7.65
CA LYS A 12 -2.42 36.43 -6.34
C LYS A 12 -2.72 35.09 -5.66
N LEU A 13 -3.27 34.12 -6.38
CA LEU A 13 -3.49 32.77 -5.85
C LEU A 13 -2.18 32.11 -5.40
N ALA A 14 -1.12 32.24 -6.19
CA ALA A 14 0.21 31.74 -5.87
C ALA A 14 0.80 32.41 -4.61
N GLN A 15 0.52 33.70 -4.40
CA GLN A 15 0.91 34.40 -3.18
C GLN A 15 0.15 33.87 -1.96
N VAL A 16 -1.17 33.69 -2.05
CA VAL A 16 -1.97 33.10 -0.95
C VAL A 16 -1.43 31.71 -0.60
N VAL A 17 -1.16 30.85 -1.58
CA VAL A 17 -0.55 29.53 -1.33
C VAL A 17 0.78 29.67 -0.59
N ARG A 18 1.64 30.59 -1.03
CA ARG A 18 2.97 30.79 -0.45
C ARG A 18 2.88 31.23 1.01
N GLU A 19 1.97 32.14 1.33
CA GLU A 19 1.72 32.63 2.69
C GLU A 19 1.20 31.51 3.60
N GLU A 20 0.28 30.68 3.12
CA GLU A 20 -0.36 29.62 3.92
C GLU A 20 0.50 28.36 4.07
N THR A 21 1.21 27.96 3.02
CA THR A 21 1.89 26.66 2.95
C THR A 21 3.40 26.75 3.02
N GLY A 22 3.98 27.91 2.74
CA GLY A 22 5.42 28.07 2.47
C GLY A 22 5.91 27.32 1.22
N ASN A 23 5.00 26.80 0.39
CA ASN A 23 5.36 26.17 -0.88
C ASN A 23 5.86 27.22 -1.88
N GLN A 24 6.95 26.89 -2.58
CA GLN A 24 7.39 27.69 -3.70
C GLN A 24 6.51 27.44 -4.92
N VAL A 25 5.52 28.30 -5.14
CA VAL A 25 4.78 28.37 -6.40
C VAL A 25 5.61 29.16 -7.40
N VAL A 26 6.13 28.48 -8.42
CA VAL A 26 6.90 29.07 -9.54
C VAL A 26 6.09 28.97 -10.84
N GLU A 27 6.48 29.68 -11.90
CA GLU A 27 5.70 29.80 -13.14
C GLU A 27 5.32 28.44 -13.76
N LYS A 28 6.20 27.43 -13.68
CA LYS A 28 5.90 26.06 -14.13
C LYS A 28 4.69 25.42 -13.44
N ASN A 29 4.26 25.93 -12.27
CA ASN A 29 3.09 25.44 -11.53
C ASN A 29 1.78 26.17 -11.90
N PHE A 30 1.84 27.27 -12.67
CA PHE A 30 0.69 28.14 -12.91
C PHE A 30 -0.43 27.45 -13.68
N SER A 31 -0.09 26.64 -14.69
CA SER A 31 -1.08 25.86 -15.45
C SER A 31 -1.85 24.85 -14.58
N MET A 32 -1.16 24.22 -13.62
CA MET A 32 -1.78 23.31 -12.65
C MET A 32 -2.71 24.06 -11.70
N LEU A 33 -2.25 25.18 -11.14
CA LEU A 33 -3.04 26.02 -10.26
C LEU A 33 -4.30 26.52 -10.96
N GLU A 34 -4.17 26.99 -12.21
CA GLU A 34 -5.27 27.43 -13.06
C GLU A 34 -6.29 26.30 -13.30
N SER A 35 -5.82 25.09 -13.64
CA SER A 35 -6.72 23.95 -13.86
C SER A 35 -7.50 23.58 -12.60
N ARG A 36 -6.87 23.63 -11.42
CA ARG A 36 -7.47 23.19 -10.16
C ARG A 36 -8.39 24.24 -9.55
N ILE A 37 -8.02 25.52 -9.61
CA ILE A 37 -8.92 26.61 -9.20
C ILE A 37 -10.17 26.61 -10.08
N ARG A 38 -10.04 26.35 -11.38
CA ARG A 38 -11.18 26.23 -12.28
C ARG A 38 -12.15 25.12 -11.86
N SER A 39 -11.64 23.97 -11.40
CA SER A 39 -12.47 22.89 -10.85
C SER A 39 -13.20 23.32 -9.58
N HIS A 40 -12.53 24.06 -8.70
CA HIS A 40 -13.13 24.62 -7.49
C HIS A 40 -14.24 25.64 -7.79
N LEU A 41 -14.00 26.57 -8.71
CA LEU A 41 -15.01 27.54 -9.17
C LEU A 41 -16.27 26.86 -9.71
N LEU A 42 -16.11 25.74 -10.43
CA LEU A 42 -17.23 24.94 -10.93
C LEU A 42 -18.04 24.32 -9.78
N LYS A 43 -17.39 23.81 -8.72
CA LYS A 43 -18.07 23.26 -7.54
C LYS A 43 -18.89 24.34 -6.81
N LEU A 44 -18.36 25.57 -6.74
CA LEU A 44 -19.04 26.70 -6.12
C LEU A 44 -20.11 27.35 -7.02
N GLY A 45 -20.15 27.01 -8.32
CA GLY A 45 -21.04 27.66 -9.28
C GLY A 45 -20.68 29.11 -9.61
N ILE A 46 -19.46 29.54 -9.27
CA ILE A 46 -18.96 30.91 -9.47
C ILE A 46 -18.54 31.13 -10.93
N LYS A 47 -18.91 32.28 -11.50
CA LYS A 47 -18.79 32.57 -12.94
C LYS A 47 -17.71 33.60 -13.30
N SER A 48 -17.11 34.27 -12.33
CA SER A 48 -16.03 35.23 -12.54
C SER A 48 -15.00 35.18 -11.41
N MET A 49 -13.75 35.55 -11.70
CA MET A 49 -12.72 35.68 -10.66
C MET A 49 -13.03 36.82 -9.66
N SER A 50 -13.72 37.88 -10.11
CA SER A 50 -14.15 38.95 -9.20
C SER A 50 -15.14 38.44 -8.16
N ASP A 51 -16.14 37.65 -8.58
CA ASP A 51 -17.08 37.01 -7.66
C ASP A 51 -16.37 36.02 -6.73
N TYR A 52 -15.36 35.31 -7.24
CA TYR A 52 -14.54 34.42 -6.42
C TYR A 52 -13.78 35.17 -5.34
N TRP A 53 -13.14 36.30 -5.66
CA TRP A 53 -12.40 37.07 -4.66
C TRP A 53 -13.31 37.67 -3.59
N GLU A 54 -14.54 38.02 -3.93
CA GLU A 54 -15.54 38.45 -2.94
C GLU A 54 -16.00 37.28 -2.06
N HIS A 55 -16.27 36.11 -2.65
CA HIS A 55 -16.54 34.88 -1.90
C HIS A 55 -15.37 34.49 -0.99
N PHE A 56 -14.13 34.59 -1.49
CA PHE A 56 -12.90 34.35 -0.74
C PHE A 56 -12.82 35.27 0.48
N ARG A 57 -13.07 36.57 0.30
CA ARG A 57 -13.05 37.55 1.40
C ARG A 57 -14.11 37.24 2.47
N LEU A 58 -15.29 36.76 2.06
CA LEU A 58 -16.38 36.39 2.98
C LEU A 58 -16.13 35.05 3.70
N ASN A 59 -15.33 34.16 3.11
CA ASN A 59 -15.08 32.80 3.59
C ASN A 59 -13.57 32.52 3.78
N GLU A 60 -12.81 33.54 4.16
CA GLU A 60 -11.35 33.58 4.01
C GLU A 60 -10.65 32.36 4.64
N VAL A 61 -11.03 31.98 5.86
CA VAL A 61 -10.43 30.83 6.56
C VAL A 61 -10.64 29.53 5.79
N ALA A 62 -11.86 29.28 5.31
CA ALA A 62 -12.20 28.05 4.60
C ALA A 62 -11.58 28.01 3.19
N GLU A 63 -11.61 29.13 2.48
CA GLU A 63 -11.07 29.22 1.12
C GLU A 63 -9.54 29.19 1.11
N ARG A 64 -8.85 29.76 2.11
CA ARG A 64 -7.40 29.61 2.29
C ARG A 64 -7.00 28.14 2.40
N ALA A 65 -7.73 27.35 3.19
CA ALA A 65 -7.50 25.91 3.31
C ALA A 65 -7.71 25.16 1.98
N ILE A 66 -8.72 25.55 1.20
CA ILE A 66 -8.99 24.94 -0.12
C ILE A 66 -7.89 25.29 -1.12
N ILE A 67 -7.51 26.57 -1.23
CA ILE A 67 -6.43 27.02 -2.11
C ILE A 67 -5.11 26.31 -1.79
N GLN A 68 -4.83 26.09 -0.51
CA GLN A 68 -3.69 25.30 -0.05
C GLN A 68 -3.69 23.87 -0.63
N GLY A 69 -4.83 23.18 -0.64
CA GLY A 69 -4.99 21.87 -1.28
C GLY A 69 -4.88 21.88 -2.81
N LEU A 70 -5.06 23.04 -3.46
CA LEU A 70 -4.93 23.12 -4.92
C LEU A 70 -3.48 22.94 -5.39
N MET A 71 -2.48 23.12 -4.54
CA MET A 71 -1.07 23.01 -4.94
C MET A 71 -0.40 21.68 -4.58
N THR A 72 -1.05 20.85 -3.77
CA THR A 72 -0.52 19.53 -3.38
C THR A 72 -0.64 18.55 -4.55
N THR A 73 0.49 18.14 -5.13
CA THR A 73 0.48 17.03 -6.11
C THR A 73 0.59 15.73 -5.32
N HIS A 74 -0.55 15.05 -5.15
CA HIS A 74 -0.66 13.79 -4.40
C HIS A 74 -0.12 12.60 -5.21
N TYR A 75 1.13 12.65 -5.65
CA TYR A 75 1.79 11.46 -6.19
C TYR A 75 2.30 10.61 -5.02
N THR A 76 1.45 9.69 -4.57
CA THR A 76 1.76 8.71 -3.53
C THR A 76 1.16 7.38 -3.94
N PHE A 77 1.83 6.28 -3.58
CA PHE A 77 1.40 4.92 -3.86
C PHE A 77 1.91 4.00 -2.75
N PHE A 78 1.27 2.84 -2.62
CA PHE A 78 1.64 1.87 -1.58
C PHE A 78 3.07 1.36 -1.78
N PHE A 79 3.79 1.16 -0.66
CA PHE A 79 5.16 0.65 -0.63
C PHE A 79 6.20 1.45 -1.43
N ARG A 80 5.96 2.76 -1.63
CA ARG A 80 6.90 3.68 -2.30
C ARG A 80 8.29 3.68 -1.62
N GLU A 81 9.36 3.66 -2.43
CA GLU A 81 10.77 3.56 -2.03
C GLU A 81 11.01 2.49 -0.95
N PHE A 82 10.84 1.21 -1.34
CA PHE A 82 10.89 0.06 -0.43
C PHE A 82 12.14 0.01 0.49
N ALA A 83 13.27 0.56 0.05
CA ALA A 83 14.51 0.63 0.84
C ALA A 83 14.34 1.28 2.22
N HIS A 84 13.39 2.20 2.38
CA HIS A 84 13.08 2.82 3.67
C HIS A 84 12.39 1.85 4.63
N PHE A 85 11.57 0.92 4.13
CA PHE A 85 11.00 -0.15 4.95
C PHE A 85 12.10 -1.09 5.46
N GLU A 86 13.10 -1.39 4.61
CA GLU A 86 14.29 -2.17 5.01
C GLU A 86 15.14 -1.44 6.05
N ALA A 87 15.18 -0.09 6.03
CA ALA A 87 15.84 0.69 7.06
C ALA A 87 15.09 0.62 8.40
N VAL A 88 13.76 0.69 8.39
CA VAL A 88 12.92 0.51 9.58
C VAL A 88 13.08 -0.88 10.17
N GLU A 89 13.11 -1.92 9.33
CA GLU A 89 13.38 -3.30 9.74
C GLU A 89 14.70 -3.44 10.49
N ARG A 90 15.80 -3.01 9.87
CA ARG A 90 17.13 -3.05 10.50
C ARG A 90 17.17 -2.27 11.82
N TRP A 91 16.51 -1.12 11.87
CA TRP A 91 16.42 -0.32 13.10
C TRP A 91 15.63 -1.06 14.19
N ILE A 92 14.49 -1.67 13.86
CA ILE A 92 13.70 -2.47 14.82
C ILE A 92 14.53 -3.65 15.34
N GLU A 93 15.25 -4.37 14.49
CA GLU A 93 16.09 -5.49 14.90
C GLU A 93 17.16 -5.06 15.93
N GLN A 94 17.81 -3.92 15.68
CA GLN A 94 18.80 -3.34 16.60
C GLN A 94 18.20 -2.89 17.92
N GLU A 95 17.01 -2.26 17.88
CA GLU A 95 16.39 -1.66 19.06
C GLU A 95 15.41 -2.61 19.78
N ALA A 96 15.13 -3.80 19.24
CA ALA A 96 14.12 -4.72 19.76
C ALA A 96 14.26 -5.02 21.27
N PRO A 97 15.46 -5.28 21.84
CA PRO A 97 15.59 -5.49 23.27
C PRO A 97 15.12 -4.27 24.09
N ARG A 98 15.50 -3.06 23.65
CA ARG A 98 15.11 -1.80 24.32
C ARG A 98 13.61 -1.56 24.19
N LEU A 99 13.04 -1.76 23.00
CA LEU A 99 11.62 -1.54 22.73
C LEU A 99 10.75 -2.51 23.54
N LYS A 100 11.17 -3.78 23.66
CA LYS A 100 10.51 -4.76 24.54
C LYS A 100 10.60 -4.34 25.99
N ALA A 101 11.80 -4.04 26.49
CA ALA A 101 12.00 -3.64 27.88
C ALA A 101 11.15 -2.42 28.24
N ARG A 102 11.12 -1.41 27.36
CA ARG A 102 10.25 -0.24 27.48
C ARG A 102 8.79 -0.67 27.59
N TYR A 103 8.27 -1.40 26.60
CA TYR A 103 6.88 -1.83 26.59
C TYR A 103 6.48 -2.66 27.83
N PHE A 104 7.32 -3.59 28.28
CA PHE A 104 7.01 -4.38 29.48
C PHE A 104 7.03 -3.55 30.76
N ALA A 105 7.89 -2.53 30.84
CA ALA A 105 7.99 -1.65 32.00
C ALA A 105 6.84 -0.63 32.08
N ASN A 106 6.45 -0.02 30.97
CA ASN A 106 5.56 1.15 30.98
C ASN A 106 4.40 1.10 29.97
N LYS A 107 4.21 -0.03 29.27
CA LYS A 107 3.19 -0.23 28.23
C LYS A 107 3.26 0.78 27.07
N GLN A 108 4.42 1.41 26.86
CA GLN A 108 4.60 2.37 25.79
C GLN A 108 4.82 1.64 24.44
N PRO A 109 3.93 1.83 23.45
CA PRO A 109 4.06 1.22 22.13
C PRO A 109 5.21 1.86 21.33
N VAL A 110 5.56 1.24 20.20
CA VAL A 110 6.40 1.90 19.19
C VAL A 110 5.57 2.94 18.46
N ARG A 111 6.04 4.20 18.40
CA ARG A 111 5.31 5.28 17.72
C ARG A 111 6.02 5.69 16.44
N ILE A 112 5.29 5.67 15.34
CA ILE A 112 5.81 6.04 14.03
C ILE A 112 4.94 7.15 13.45
N TRP A 113 5.59 8.18 12.94
CA TRP A 113 4.91 9.33 12.33
C TRP A 113 5.27 9.46 10.85
N SER A 114 4.26 9.55 9.99
CA SER A 114 4.38 10.02 8.61
C SER A 114 3.94 11.48 8.53
N ALA A 115 4.92 12.37 8.40
CA ALA A 115 4.74 13.79 8.19
C ALA A 115 4.61 14.05 6.68
N ALA A 116 3.44 14.54 6.24
CA ALA A 116 2.95 14.59 4.86
C ALA A 116 2.50 13.22 4.31
N CYS A 117 1.58 12.58 5.04
CA CYS A 117 1.09 11.22 4.73
C CYS A 117 0.16 11.15 3.50
N SER A 118 -0.23 12.29 2.92
CA SER A 118 -1.14 12.40 1.78
C SER A 118 -2.41 11.58 2.03
N ARG A 119 -2.81 10.74 1.08
CA ARG A 119 -4.00 9.88 1.16
C ARG A 119 -3.80 8.61 2.00
N GLY A 120 -2.72 8.51 2.78
CA GLY A 120 -2.53 7.45 3.77
C GLY A 120 -1.83 6.18 3.27
N GLN A 121 -1.43 6.11 1.99
CA GLN A 121 -0.75 4.93 1.42
C GLN A 121 0.52 4.57 2.18
N GLU A 122 1.33 5.56 2.59
CA GLU A 122 2.55 5.32 3.36
C GLU A 122 2.23 4.69 4.72
N ILE A 123 1.26 5.24 5.45
CA ILE A 123 0.84 4.75 6.77
C ILE A 123 0.31 3.31 6.67
N TYR A 124 -0.55 3.01 5.70
CA TYR A 124 -1.07 1.66 5.55
C TYR A 124 -0.03 0.64 5.06
N SER A 125 0.91 1.08 4.21
CA SER A 125 2.06 0.24 3.83
C SER A 125 2.90 -0.10 5.07
N LEU A 126 3.20 0.89 5.91
CA LEU A 126 3.94 0.68 7.16
C LEU A 126 3.18 -0.23 8.12
N ALA A 127 1.88 -0.02 8.28
CA ALA A 127 1.05 -0.84 9.16
C ALA A 127 1.09 -2.31 8.78
N ILE A 128 0.92 -2.62 7.50
CA ILE A 128 0.95 -3.99 6.98
C ILE A 128 2.36 -4.56 7.08
N PHE A 129 3.38 -3.79 6.69
CA PHE A 129 4.78 -4.21 6.78
C PHE A 129 5.18 -4.62 8.20
N LEU A 130 4.85 -3.78 9.19
CA LEU A 130 5.17 -4.02 10.60
C LEU A 130 4.37 -5.19 11.19
N GLU A 131 3.12 -5.36 10.74
CA GLU A 131 2.24 -6.47 11.15
C GLU A 131 2.78 -7.83 10.69
N ILE A 132 3.28 -7.93 9.45
CA ILE A 132 3.80 -9.19 8.91
C ILE A 132 5.22 -9.47 9.41
N ASN A 133 6.11 -8.48 9.31
CA ASN A 133 7.54 -8.78 9.32
C ASN A 133 8.17 -8.65 10.71
N LEU A 134 7.64 -7.80 11.58
CA LEU A 134 8.45 -7.25 12.68
C LEU A 134 7.75 -7.28 14.03
N LEU A 135 6.96 -6.25 14.34
CA LEU A 135 6.57 -5.94 15.71
C LEU A 135 5.57 -6.95 16.27
N LYS A 136 4.71 -7.52 15.42
CA LYS A 136 3.82 -8.61 15.82
C LYS A 136 4.58 -9.87 16.21
N LYS A 137 5.59 -10.27 15.43
CA LYS A 137 6.47 -11.41 15.75
C LYS A 137 7.24 -11.18 17.06
N GLN A 138 7.56 -9.93 17.36
CA GLN A 138 8.23 -9.53 18.60
C GLN A 138 7.27 -9.31 19.79
N GLY A 139 5.95 -9.33 19.57
CA GLY A 139 4.93 -9.07 20.60
C GLY A 139 4.85 -7.63 21.09
N ILE A 140 5.32 -6.66 20.29
CA ILE A 140 5.37 -5.23 20.64
C ILE A 140 4.26 -4.49 19.89
N PRO A 141 3.35 -3.76 20.58
CA PRO A 141 2.35 -2.96 19.90
C PRO A 141 2.96 -1.70 19.28
N PHE A 142 2.29 -1.17 18.26
CA PHE A 142 2.69 0.06 17.60
C PHE A 142 1.49 0.96 17.28
N GLU A 143 1.76 2.25 17.20
CA GLU A 143 0.83 3.30 16.83
C GLU A 143 1.40 4.08 15.65
N LEU A 144 0.57 4.30 14.63
CA LEU A 144 0.93 5.10 13.47
C LEU A 144 0.15 6.39 13.47
N ILE A 145 0.85 7.50 13.25
CA ILE A 145 0.25 8.82 13.11
C ILE A 145 0.61 9.33 11.71
N GLY A 146 -0.40 9.63 10.91
CA GLY A 146 -0.25 10.29 9.62
C GLY A 146 -0.74 11.71 9.72
N THR A 147 0.07 12.68 9.30
CA THR A 147 -0.38 14.06 9.24
C THR A 147 -0.21 14.63 7.84
N ASP A 148 -1.17 15.42 7.38
CA ASP A 148 -1.04 16.14 6.11
C ASP A 148 -1.67 17.52 6.21
N ILE A 149 -1.22 18.45 5.37
CA ILE A 149 -1.76 19.80 5.31
C ILE A 149 -3.12 19.82 4.60
N ASP A 150 -3.34 18.89 3.66
CA ASP A 150 -4.58 18.76 2.91
C ASP A 150 -5.62 17.94 3.70
N ALA A 151 -6.66 18.63 4.18
CA ALA A 151 -7.77 18.01 4.91
C ALA A 151 -8.57 16.99 4.08
N GLU A 152 -8.64 17.16 2.75
CA GLU A 152 -9.33 16.19 1.88
C GLU A 152 -8.56 14.87 1.84
N SER A 153 -7.24 14.93 1.66
CA SER A 153 -6.38 13.75 1.72
C SER A 153 -6.40 13.07 3.10
N VAL A 154 -6.43 13.84 4.19
CA VAL A 154 -6.60 13.29 5.55
C VAL A 154 -7.95 12.58 5.69
N SER A 155 -9.04 13.15 5.18
CA SER A 155 -10.36 12.50 5.18
C SER A 155 -10.35 11.21 4.36
N TYR A 156 -9.71 11.23 3.19
CA TYR A 156 -9.53 10.07 2.33
C TYR A 156 -8.76 8.95 3.06
N ALA A 157 -7.65 9.30 3.72
CA ALA A 157 -6.86 8.38 4.53
C ALA A 157 -7.67 7.77 5.68
N LYS A 158 -8.45 8.59 6.41
CA LYS A 158 -9.38 8.13 7.46
C LYS A 158 -10.43 7.17 6.93
N ASN A 159 -10.93 7.37 5.72
CA ASN A 159 -11.89 6.46 5.10
C ASN A 159 -11.22 5.10 4.79
N GLY A 160 -9.98 5.11 4.31
CA GLY A 160 -9.20 3.90 4.05
C GLY A 160 -9.78 3.05 2.91
N VAL A 161 -10.49 3.66 1.96
CA VAL A 161 -11.06 3.02 0.78
C VAL A 161 -10.33 3.55 -0.45
N TYR A 162 -9.82 2.64 -1.28
CA TYR A 162 -8.98 2.94 -2.43
C TYR A 162 -9.50 2.24 -3.67
N ALA A 163 -9.16 2.76 -4.85
CA ALA A 163 -9.50 2.12 -6.10
C ALA A 163 -8.76 0.77 -6.21
N ILE A 164 -9.44 -0.27 -6.70
CA ILE A 164 -8.89 -1.62 -6.79
C ILE A 164 -7.59 -1.67 -7.61
N LYS A 165 -7.52 -0.86 -8.67
CA LYS A 165 -6.35 -0.71 -9.53
C LYS A 165 -5.11 -0.16 -8.80
N GLU A 166 -5.31 0.58 -7.72
CA GLU A 166 -4.22 1.09 -6.87
C GLU A 166 -3.82 0.03 -5.84
N VAL A 167 -4.80 -0.64 -5.24
CA VAL A 167 -4.56 -1.73 -4.30
C VAL A 167 -3.83 -2.91 -4.98
N ASN A 168 -4.14 -3.21 -6.24
CA ASN A 168 -3.48 -4.29 -6.99
C ASN A 168 -2.00 -4.03 -7.30
N THR A 169 -1.50 -2.79 -7.14
CA THR A 169 -0.04 -2.54 -7.23
C THR A 169 0.69 -3.00 -5.97
N ILE A 170 -0.04 -3.26 -4.87
CA ILE A 170 0.53 -3.79 -3.64
C ILE A 170 1.00 -5.22 -3.88
N PRO A 171 2.22 -5.56 -3.43
CA PRO A 171 2.71 -6.92 -3.48
C PRO A 171 1.77 -7.94 -2.80
N GLN A 172 1.51 -9.08 -3.41
CA GLN A 172 0.45 -10.03 -2.97
C GLN A 172 0.59 -10.48 -1.51
N VAL A 173 1.83 -10.65 -1.02
CA VAL A 173 2.09 -10.99 0.39
C VAL A 173 1.52 -9.96 1.37
N TYR A 174 1.37 -8.70 0.96
CA TYR A 174 0.80 -7.61 1.74
C TYR A 174 -0.71 -7.38 1.48
N LEU A 175 -1.32 -8.10 0.54
CA LEU A 175 -2.76 -8.03 0.28
C LEU A 175 -3.57 -8.97 1.18
N LYS A 176 -3.12 -10.22 1.32
CA LYS A 176 -3.88 -11.29 1.97
C LYS A 176 -4.16 -10.96 3.44
N GLY A 177 -5.44 -10.89 3.80
CA GLY A 177 -5.90 -10.65 5.17
C GLY A 177 -5.88 -9.19 5.64
N PHE A 178 -5.40 -8.27 4.81
CA PHE A 178 -5.27 -6.84 5.16
C PHE A 178 -6.17 -5.91 4.33
N TRP A 179 -6.86 -6.45 3.33
CA TRP A 179 -7.76 -5.72 2.44
C TRP A 179 -9.10 -6.43 2.30
N ARG A 180 -10.16 -5.66 2.11
CA ARG A 180 -11.52 -6.13 1.80
C ARG A 180 -11.95 -5.57 0.46
N ARG A 181 -12.22 -6.43 -0.51
CA ARG A 181 -12.71 -6.02 -1.82
C ARG A 181 -14.20 -5.67 -1.75
N GLY A 182 -14.60 -4.59 -2.43
CA GLY A 182 -16.00 -4.26 -2.61
C GLY A 182 -16.70 -5.24 -3.56
N THR A 183 -18.01 -5.33 -3.46
CA THR A 183 -18.85 -6.16 -4.33
C THR A 183 -19.97 -5.32 -4.94
N GLY A 184 -20.61 -5.81 -6.01
CA GLY A 184 -21.71 -5.11 -6.67
C GLY A 184 -21.32 -3.70 -7.15
N SER A 185 -22.06 -2.69 -6.69
CA SER A 185 -21.86 -1.28 -7.10
C SER A 185 -20.52 -0.67 -6.66
N ILE A 186 -19.80 -1.30 -5.73
CA ILE A 186 -18.50 -0.83 -5.23
C ILE A 186 -17.34 -1.79 -5.57
N GLN A 187 -17.53 -2.67 -6.55
CA GLN A 187 -16.54 -3.69 -6.96
C GLN A 187 -15.16 -3.15 -7.38
N ASP A 188 -15.12 -1.88 -7.80
CA ASP A 188 -13.90 -1.19 -8.24
C ASP A 188 -13.12 -0.56 -7.08
N PHE A 189 -13.54 -0.83 -5.84
CA PHE A 189 -12.91 -0.33 -4.62
C PHE A 189 -12.51 -1.45 -3.66
N ALA A 190 -11.51 -1.17 -2.83
CA ALA A 190 -11.14 -2.02 -1.70
C ALA A 190 -10.86 -1.16 -0.47
N ALA A 191 -11.24 -1.69 0.69
CA ALA A 191 -11.05 -1.06 1.98
C ALA A 191 -9.93 -1.74 2.75
N VAL A 192 -9.12 -0.95 3.47
CA VAL A 192 -8.14 -1.47 4.43
C VAL A 192 -8.90 -2.21 5.54
N HIS A 193 -8.39 -3.39 5.93
CA HIS A 193 -9.01 -4.19 6.97
C HIS A 193 -9.00 -3.45 8.33
N PRO A 194 -10.07 -3.52 9.15
CA PRO A 194 -10.15 -2.84 10.44
C PRO A 194 -8.96 -3.07 11.37
N SER A 195 -8.43 -4.31 11.41
CA SER A 195 -7.25 -4.66 12.23
C SER A 195 -5.97 -3.89 11.88
N ILE A 196 -5.90 -3.30 10.68
CA ILE A 196 -4.82 -2.41 10.25
C ILE A 196 -5.25 -0.96 10.43
N LYS A 197 -6.48 -0.64 10.03
CA LYS A 197 -7.05 0.70 10.09
C LYS A 197 -7.04 1.28 11.51
N GLU A 198 -7.35 0.48 12.52
CA GLU A 198 -7.39 0.88 13.93
C GLU A 198 -6.01 1.22 14.53
N LYS A 199 -4.91 0.81 13.87
CA LYS A 199 -3.55 1.15 14.28
C LYS A 199 -3.08 2.52 13.81
N ALA A 200 -3.85 3.16 12.93
CA ALA A 200 -3.52 4.42 12.29
C ALA A 200 -4.44 5.55 12.76
N ARG A 201 -3.85 6.71 13.05
CA ARG A 201 -4.55 7.97 13.33
C ARG A 201 -4.12 9.00 12.30
N PHE A 202 -5.07 9.86 11.91
CA PHE A 202 -4.82 10.88 10.91
C PHE A 202 -5.25 12.26 11.40
N GLU A 203 -4.40 13.27 11.20
CA GLU A 203 -4.63 14.64 11.62
C GLU A 203 -4.22 15.63 10.53
N SER A 204 -4.93 16.76 10.44
CA SER A 204 -4.51 17.86 9.57
C SER A 204 -3.45 18.69 10.30
N LEU A 205 -2.29 18.88 9.68
CA LEU A 205 -1.16 19.59 10.27
C LEU A 205 -0.30 20.27 9.20
N ASN A 206 -0.06 21.56 9.37
CA ASN A 206 0.92 22.30 8.60
C ASN A 206 2.32 22.11 9.23
N LEU A 207 3.30 21.66 8.44
CA LEU A 207 4.67 21.45 8.91
C LEU A 207 5.36 22.75 9.39
N LEU A 208 4.91 23.91 8.94
CA LEU A 208 5.42 25.20 9.43
C LEU A 208 4.87 25.58 10.81
N GLU A 209 3.80 24.90 11.23
CA GLU A 209 3.12 25.11 12.49
C GLU A 209 3.39 24.00 13.51
N LEU A 210 4.40 23.15 13.26
CA LEU A 210 4.84 22.12 14.20
C LEU A 210 5.00 22.62 15.64
N PRO A 211 5.55 23.83 15.92
CA PRO A 211 5.63 24.35 17.29
C PRO A 211 4.27 24.53 17.99
N LYS A 212 3.18 24.70 17.24
CA LYS A 212 1.81 24.83 17.77
C LYS A 212 1.10 23.48 17.91
N TRP A 213 1.64 22.41 17.34
CA TRP A 213 1.02 21.09 17.41
C TRP A 213 1.03 20.59 18.86
N SER A 214 -0.15 20.30 19.41
CA SER A 214 -0.33 19.91 20.82
C SER A 214 0.24 18.55 21.18
N ASN A 215 0.66 17.76 20.18
CA ASN A 215 1.26 16.46 20.40
C ASN A 215 2.67 16.59 20.97
N THR A 216 2.87 16.05 22.16
CA THR A 216 4.15 16.09 22.90
C THR A 216 4.91 14.77 22.85
N TYR A 217 4.42 13.78 22.09
CA TYR A 217 5.06 12.48 21.99
C TYR A 217 6.44 12.59 21.33
N LYS A 218 7.36 11.77 21.82
CA LYS A 218 8.54 11.38 21.05
C LYS A 218 8.15 10.22 20.13
N PHE A 219 8.64 10.29 18.90
CA PHE A 219 8.43 9.27 17.88
C PHE A 219 9.68 8.44 17.72
N ASP A 220 9.52 7.12 17.69
CA ASP A 220 10.62 6.19 17.45
C ASP A 220 11.09 6.25 15.99
N VAL A 221 10.16 6.46 15.07
CA VAL A 221 10.47 6.65 13.65
C VAL A 221 9.67 7.83 13.10
N ILE A 222 10.31 8.71 12.35
CA ILE A 222 9.66 9.80 11.63
C ILE A 222 9.98 9.68 10.14
N PHE A 223 8.94 9.58 9.33
CA PHE A 223 8.97 9.71 7.89
C PHE A 223 8.57 11.13 7.51
N CYS A 224 9.35 11.79 6.65
CA CYS A 224 9.02 13.08 6.05
C CYS A 224 9.53 13.09 4.61
N ARG A 225 8.78 12.47 3.72
CA ARG A 225 9.25 12.07 2.38
C ARG A 225 8.51 12.80 1.26
N ASN A 226 9.28 13.17 0.24
CA ASN A 226 8.80 13.74 -1.01
C ASN A 226 7.95 15.02 -0.81
N VAL A 227 8.22 15.75 0.28
CA VAL A 227 7.54 16.99 0.67
C VAL A 227 8.52 18.17 0.73
N PHE A 228 9.80 17.94 1.04
CA PHE A 228 10.81 19.00 1.13
C PHE A 228 11.06 19.67 -0.22
N ILE A 229 10.84 18.96 -1.33
CA ILE A 229 10.90 19.53 -2.69
C ILE A 229 9.98 20.74 -2.93
N TYR A 230 8.99 20.98 -2.06
CA TYR A 230 8.07 22.12 -2.18
C TYR A 230 8.52 23.34 -1.37
N PHE A 231 9.44 23.18 -0.42
CA PHE A 231 9.84 24.22 0.52
C PHE A 231 11.15 24.92 0.11
N SER A 232 11.34 26.17 0.57
CA SER A 232 12.66 26.82 0.54
C SER A 232 13.64 26.13 1.49
N GLU A 233 14.94 26.32 1.26
CA GLU A 233 15.99 25.77 2.12
C GLU A 233 15.83 26.16 3.60
N ASP A 234 15.45 27.42 3.87
CA ASP A 234 15.17 27.91 5.23
C ASP A 234 13.99 27.19 5.88
N ASN A 235 12.92 26.95 5.12
CA ASN A 235 11.75 26.22 5.61
C ASN A 235 12.08 24.74 5.83
N VAL A 236 12.81 24.09 4.91
CA VAL A 236 13.29 22.71 5.10
C VAL A 236 14.14 22.62 6.37
N ARG A 237 15.03 23.61 6.59
CA ARG A 237 15.87 23.69 7.79
C ARG A 237 15.05 23.80 9.07
N LYS A 238 14.09 24.73 9.13
CA LYS A 238 13.20 24.93 10.28
C LYS A 238 12.36 23.69 10.57
N ILE A 239 11.68 23.15 9.56
CA ILE A 239 10.83 21.97 9.69
C ILE A 239 11.66 20.77 10.18
N SER A 240 12.83 20.54 9.58
CA SER A 240 13.70 19.42 9.97
C SER A 240 14.14 19.52 11.43
N LEU A 241 14.48 20.72 11.93
CA LEU A 241 14.81 20.94 13.34
C LEU A 241 13.64 20.54 14.25
N ASP A 242 12.43 21.01 13.94
CA ASP A 242 11.22 20.72 14.72
C ASP A 242 10.86 19.22 14.71
N LEU A 243 11.08 18.54 13.57
CA LEU A 243 10.90 17.09 13.44
C LEU A 243 11.93 16.32 14.28
N VAL A 244 13.21 16.68 14.18
CA VAL A 244 14.30 16.04 14.93
C VAL A 244 14.13 16.21 16.43
N GLN A 245 13.65 17.37 16.88
CA GLN A 245 13.30 17.57 18.30
C GLN A 245 12.21 16.62 18.77
N ARG A 246 11.31 16.14 17.91
CA ARG A 246 10.26 15.16 18.22
C ARG A 246 10.70 13.71 18.05
N LEU A 247 11.89 13.47 17.51
CA LEU A 247 12.48 12.14 17.38
C LEU A 247 12.98 11.64 18.75
N ASP A 248 12.68 10.38 19.07
CA ASP A 248 13.31 9.65 20.18
C ASP A 248 14.84 9.70 20.05
N PRO A 249 15.61 9.80 21.15
CA PRO A 249 17.06 9.86 21.07
C PRO A 249 17.71 8.70 20.31
N LYS A 250 17.09 7.51 20.31
CA LYS A 250 17.55 6.33 19.55
C LYS A 250 16.74 6.07 18.28
N GLY A 251 15.86 6.99 17.91
CA GLY A 251 14.95 6.87 16.80
C GLY A 251 15.61 6.96 15.42
N LEU A 252 14.79 6.73 14.39
CA LEU A 252 15.16 6.78 12.98
C LEU A 252 14.37 7.88 12.26
N PHE A 253 15.08 8.77 11.57
CA PHE A 253 14.49 9.79 10.71
C PHE A 253 14.71 9.42 9.24
N ILE A 254 13.66 9.52 8.42
CA ILE A 254 13.67 9.13 7.01
C ILE A 254 13.11 10.28 6.16
N SER A 255 13.91 10.77 5.21
CA SER A 255 13.47 11.72 4.18
C SER A 255 13.31 11.05 2.81
N GLY A 256 12.87 11.77 1.77
CA GLY A 256 12.77 11.21 0.42
C GLY A 256 14.15 10.90 -0.18
N MET A 257 14.21 9.94 -1.11
CA MET A 257 15.47 9.56 -1.79
C MET A 257 16.16 10.73 -2.51
N SER A 258 15.38 11.70 -3.00
CA SER A 258 15.88 12.93 -3.64
C SER A 258 16.00 14.12 -2.68
N GLU A 259 15.86 13.90 -1.37
CA GLU A 259 15.83 14.93 -0.33
C GLU A 259 16.89 14.67 0.75
N PRO A 260 18.17 14.47 0.39
CA PRO A 260 19.19 14.22 1.38
C PRO A 260 19.43 15.45 2.25
N LEU A 261 19.26 15.26 3.54
CA LEU A 261 19.50 16.21 4.61
C LEU A 261 21.02 16.34 4.86
N ARG A 262 21.57 17.56 4.81
CA ARG A 262 23.02 17.85 4.91
C ARG A 262 23.44 18.84 5.99
N PHE A 263 22.55 19.22 6.90
CA PHE A 263 22.82 20.33 7.81
C PHE A 263 23.48 19.82 9.11
N LYS A 264 24.57 20.46 9.50
CA LYS A 264 25.42 20.03 10.63
C LYS A 264 24.75 20.14 12.01
N GLU A 265 23.72 20.97 12.13
CA GLU A 265 23.11 21.33 13.42
C GLU A 265 22.12 20.31 13.97
N TRP A 266 21.82 19.26 13.20
CA TRP A 266 20.79 18.28 13.58
C TRP A 266 21.30 17.17 14.50
N ASP A 267 22.61 17.12 14.75
CA ASP A 267 23.27 15.99 15.43
C ASP A 267 22.86 14.64 14.85
N LEU A 268 22.56 14.61 13.54
CA LEU A 268 22.17 13.43 12.80
C LEU A 268 23.32 12.95 11.93
N VAL A 269 23.52 11.64 11.92
CA VAL A 269 24.43 10.94 11.02
C VAL A 269 23.62 10.07 10.06
N SER A 270 24.07 9.99 8.81
CA SER A 270 23.47 9.10 7.83
C SER A 270 23.77 7.64 8.19
N VAL A 271 22.74 6.81 8.18
CA VAL A 271 22.82 5.35 8.38
C VAL A 271 22.33 4.56 7.17
N GLY A 272 22.11 5.26 6.05
CA GLY A 272 21.64 4.71 4.79
C GLY A 272 21.13 5.81 3.85
N PRO A 273 20.71 5.45 2.63
CA PRO A 273 20.09 6.39 1.69
C PRO A 273 18.91 7.09 2.35
N SER A 274 18.99 8.41 2.49
CA SER A 274 17.98 9.28 3.13
C SER A 274 17.48 8.79 4.50
N CYS A 275 18.31 8.05 5.24
CA CYS A 275 18.02 7.53 6.58
C CYS A 275 19.04 8.06 7.59
N TYR A 276 18.56 8.54 8.74
CA TYR A 276 19.36 9.30 9.68
C TYR A 276 19.06 8.91 11.13
N ARG A 277 20.10 8.93 11.99
CA ARG A 277 19.98 8.71 13.45
C ARG A 277 20.84 9.71 14.19
N ARG A 278 20.56 9.94 15.47
CA ARG A 278 21.43 10.79 16.30
C ARG A 278 22.82 10.16 16.45
N ALA A 279 23.87 10.98 16.38
CA ALA A 279 25.26 10.51 16.46
C ALA A 279 25.51 9.64 17.71
N ALA A 280 25.08 10.13 18.88
CA ALA A 280 25.20 9.42 20.16
C ALA A 280 24.52 8.03 20.17
N ALA A 281 23.42 7.85 19.42
CA ALA A 281 22.74 6.56 19.34
C ALA A 281 23.52 5.53 18.51
N VAL A 282 24.24 5.98 17.48
CA VAL A 282 25.08 5.11 16.64
C VAL A 282 26.35 4.69 17.39
N GLU A 283 26.97 5.62 18.12
CA GLU A 283 28.16 5.34 18.94
C GLU A 283 27.87 4.33 20.07
N ALA A 284 26.75 4.49 20.77
CA ALA A 284 26.35 3.58 21.85
C ALA A 284 26.15 2.13 21.38
N ASN A 285 25.58 1.93 20.18
CA ASN A 285 25.43 0.59 19.61
C ASN A 285 26.79 0.00 19.21
N THR A 286 27.73 0.82 18.74
CA THR A 286 29.10 0.37 18.40
C THR A 286 29.85 -0.10 19.64
N ALA A 287 29.75 0.62 20.76
CA ALA A 287 30.38 0.27 22.03
C ALA A 287 29.86 -1.04 22.65
N LEU A 288 28.54 -1.30 22.56
CA LEU A 288 27.92 -2.54 23.06
C LEU A 288 28.40 -3.80 22.31
N THR A 289 28.71 -3.68 21.01
CA THR A 289 29.28 -4.78 20.21
C THR A 289 30.71 -5.15 20.60
N VAL A 290 31.49 -4.21 21.16
CA VAL A 290 32.90 -4.44 21.51
C VAL A 290 33.05 -5.21 22.83
N THR A 291 32.05 -5.18 23.71
CA THR A 291 32.11 -5.81 25.04
C THR A 291 31.67 -7.27 25.09
N GLY A 292 31.31 -7.89 23.96
CA GLY A 292 30.93 -9.30 23.87
C GLY A 292 31.97 -10.15 23.14
N HIS A 293 32.76 -10.92 23.90
CA HIS A 293 33.73 -11.94 23.46
C HIS A 293 34.91 -11.47 22.58
N SER A 294 36.05 -11.28 23.25
CA SER A 294 37.38 -11.34 22.65
C SER A 294 37.66 -12.76 22.15
N LEU A 295 37.61 -12.96 20.83
CA LEU A 295 38.41 -13.93 20.10
C LEU A 295 38.91 -13.21 18.84
N ALA A 296 40.22 -13.21 18.65
CA ALA A 296 40.93 -12.50 17.60
C ALA A 296 40.24 -12.62 16.23
N ALA A 297 39.64 -11.53 15.76
CA ALA A 297 39.08 -11.44 14.42
C ALA A 297 39.23 -10.00 13.90
N ARG A 298 39.74 -9.94 12.67
CA ARG A 298 39.90 -8.81 11.74
C ARG A 298 39.19 -7.51 12.09
N ALA A 299 39.92 -6.41 11.83
CA ALA A 299 39.44 -5.03 11.80
C ALA A 299 37.97 -4.93 11.37
N PRO A 300 37.15 -4.09 12.05
CA PRO A 300 35.72 -4.01 11.81
C PRO A 300 35.49 -3.66 10.34
N SER A 301 35.13 -4.68 9.56
CA SER A 301 34.61 -4.51 8.22
C SER A 301 33.39 -3.61 8.35
N THR A 302 33.50 -2.45 7.74
CA THR A 302 32.45 -1.48 7.46
C THR A 302 31.08 -2.16 7.35
N VAL A 303 30.18 -1.81 8.27
CA VAL A 303 28.80 -2.33 8.41
C VAL A 303 27.88 -1.78 7.29
N SER A 304 28.42 -1.57 6.09
CA SER A 304 27.73 -0.95 4.95
C SER A 304 27.44 -1.91 3.78
N GLU A 305 27.66 -3.22 3.91
CA GLU A 305 27.42 -4.18 2.82
C GLU A 305 26.62 -5.40 3.30
N ARG A 306 25.35 -5.18 3.62
CA ARG A 306 24.27 -6.10 3.20
C ARG A 306 23.32 -5.35 2.26
N ILE A 307 23.89 -4.52 1.41
CA ILE A 307 23.22 -4.02 0.21
C ILE A 307 23.02 -5.26 -0.64
N THR A 308 21.78 -5.71 -0.75
CA THR A 308 21.21 -6.64 -1.75
C THR A 308 22.26 -7.42 -2.55
N GLU A 309 22.39 -8.72 -2.30
CA GLU A 309 23.19 -9.61 -3.15
C GLU A 309 22.91 -9.29 -4.62
N ARG A 310 23.97 -9.10 -5.41
CA ARG A 310 23.83 -8.83 -6.84
C ARG A 310 22.96 -9.91 -7.45
N TYR A 311 21.96 -9.52 -8.24
CA TYR A 311 20.98 -10.45 -8.78
C TYR A 311 20.95 -10.42 -10.30
N ARG A 312 20.62 -11.57 -10.89
CA ARG A 312 20.49 -11.76 -12.34
C ARG A 312 19.04 -12.00 -12.74
N VAL A 313 18.58 -11.32 -13.77
CA VAL A 313 17.20 -11.40 -14.26
C VAL A 313 17.15 -12.10 -15.61
N LEU A 314 16.24 -13.07 -15.74
CA LEU A 314 15.80 -13.59 -17.04
C LEU A 314 14.47 -12.94 -17.41
N CYS A 315 14.45 -12.15 -18.47
CA CYS A 315 13.25 -11.50 -19.01
C CYS A 315 12.71 -12.31 -20.20
N VAL A 316 11.51 -12.86 -20.03
CA VAL A 316 10.86 -13.73 -21.02
C VAL A 316 9.65 -12.99 -21.57
N ASP A 317 9.79 -12.41 -22.75
CA ASP A 317 8.75 -11.64 -23.46
C ASP A 317 9.10 -11.64 -24.96
N ASP A 318 8.12 -11.82 -25.84
CA ASP A 318 8.34 -11.90 -27.29
C ASP A 318 8.49 -10.52 -27.95
N SER A 319 8.18 -9.45 -27.23
CA SER A 319 8.30 -8.07 -27.68
C SER A 319 9.67 -7.48 -27.32
N LYS A 320 10.49 -7.23 -28.36
CA LYS A 320 11.77 -6.51 -28.22
C LYS A 320 11.63 -5.13 -27.56
N THR A 321 10.48 -4.48 -27.75
CA THR A 321 10.18 -3.19 -27.11
C THR A 321 10.05 -3.36 -25.60
N ILE A 322 9.28 -4.36 -25.14
CA ILE A 322 9.12 -4.64 -23.70
C ILE A 322 10.45 -5.08 -23.09
N GLN A 323 11.21 -5.96 -23.75
CA GLN A 323 12.55 -6.35 -23.31
C GLN A 323 13.46 -5.13 -23.09
N THR A 324 13.42 -4.15 -23.99
CA THR A 324 14.21 -2.91 -23.89
C THR A 324 13.75 -2.05 -22.70
N LEU A 325 12.44 -1.91 -22.49
CA LEU A 325 11.90 -1.19 -21.35
C LEU A 325 12.28 -1.86 -20.02
N ILE A 326 12.11 -3.18 -19.90
CA ILE A 326 12.49 -3.96 -18.72
C ILE A 326 13.98 -3.83 -18.43
N LYS A 327 14.84 -3.89 -19.46
CA LYS A 327 16.28 -3.64 -19.31
C LYS A 327 16.58 -2.28 -18.69
N ASN A 328 15.93 -1.23 -19.19
CA ASN A 328 16.11 0.14 -18.69
C ASN A 328 15.57 0.32 -17.27
N ILE A 329 14.51 -0.40 -16.90
CA ILE A 329 13.97 -0.41 -15.53
C ILE A 329 14.99 -1.02 -14.58
N PHE A 330 15.50 -2.23 -14.87
CA PHE A 330 16.48 -2.90 -14.01
C PHE A 330 17.84 -2.19 -13.98
N ALA A 331 18.22 -1.47 -15.04
CA ALA A 331 19.43 -0.65 -15.05
C ALA A 331 19.40 0.50 -14.03
N GLN A 332 18.23 0.88 -13.53
CA GLN A 332 18.09 1.87 -12.45
C GLN A 332 18.39 1.31 -11.07
N ASP A 333 18.46 -0.02 -10.90
CA ASP A 333 18.82 -0.67 -9.65
C ASP A 333 20.29 -1.13 -9.70
N PRO A 334 21.21 -0.49 -8.94
CA PRO A 334 22.63 -0.83 -8.95
C PRO A 334 22.94 -2.29 -8.54
N ALA A 335 21.99 -2.97 -7.90
CA ALA A 335 22.13 -4.36 -7.50
C ALA A 335 21.83 -5.37 -8.64
N CYS A 336 21.17 -4.92 -9.72
CA CYS A 336 20.96 -5.77 -10.89
C CYS A 336 22.27 -5.91 -11.68
N GLU A 337 22.84 -7.12 -11.70
CA GLU A 337 24.10 -7.38 -12.42
C GLU A 337 23.87 -7.50 -13.93
N ARG A 338 22.83 -8.23 -14.32
CA ARG A 338 22.56 -8.58 -15.72
C ARG A 338 21.08 -8.88 -15.95
N VAL A 339 20.57 -8.43 -17.09
CA VAL A 339 19.28 -8.85 -17.66
C VAL A 339 19.56 -9.59 -18.96
N GLU A 340 19.09 -10.83 -19.06
CA GLU A 340 19.08 -11.61 -20.29
C GLU A 340 17.65 -11.83 -20.77
N PHE A 341 17.50 -12.10 -22.07
CA PHE A 341 16.18 -12.16 -22.71
C PHE A 341 15.88 -13.55 -23.24
N ALA A 342 14.63 -13.96 -23.24
CA ALA A 342 14.14 -15.12 -23.98
C ALA A 342 12.81 -14.76 -24.66
N LEU A 343 12.56 -15.30 -25.85
CA LEU A 343 11.38 -14.98 -26.65
C LEU A 343 10.16 -15.84 -26.31
N ASN A 344 10.36 -16.97 -25.64
CA ASN A 344 9.30 -17.91 -25.26
C ASN A 344 9.75 -18.82 -24.11
N GLY A 345 8.83 -19.66 -23.61
CA GLY A 345 9.11 -20.60 -22.52
C GLY A 345 10.16 -21.68 -22.84
N ARG A 346 10.36 -22.02 -24.13
CA ARG A 346 11.39 -22.99 -24.55
C ARG A 346 12.79 -22.40 -24.38
N GLU A 347 13.03 -21.24 -24.98
CA GLU A 347 14.32 -20.53 -24.86
C GLU A 347 14.62 -20.19 -23.39
N ALA A 348 13.59 -19.81 -22.62
CA ALA A 348 13.74 -19.55 -21.19
C ALA A 348 14.24 -20.78 -20.42
N ARG A 349 13.76 -21.99 -20.76
CA ARG A 349 14.24 -23.24 -20.13
C ARG A 349 15.69 -23.51 -20.46
N GLU A 350 16.07 -23.40 -21.73
CA GLU A 350 17.45 -23.60 -22.18
C GLU A 350 18.43 -22.67 -21.43
N LYS A 351 18.03 -21.41 -21.22
CA LYS A 351 18.82 -20.45 -20.45
C LYS A 351 18.88 -20.80 -18.96
N LEU A 352 17.76 -21.17 -18.34
CA LEU A 352 17.74 -21.62 -16.94
C LEU A 352 18.60 -22.86 -16.69
N ASP A 353 18.77 -23.72 -17.68
CA ASP A 353 19.63 -24.91 -17.58
C ASP A 353 21.11 -24.56 -17.83
N ALA A 354 21.39 -23.54 -18.64
CA ALA A 354 22.75 -23.07 -18.93
C ALA A 354 23.31 -22.06 -17.90
N GLY A 355 22.45 -21.41 -17.12
CA GLY A 355 22.80 -20.25 -16.29
C GLY A 355 22.13 -20.22 -14.93
N LYS A 356 22.56 -19.26 -14.09
CA LYS A 356 21.93 -18.95 -12.81
C LYS A 356 21.24 -17.60 -12.89
N TYR A 357 19.98 -17.59 -12.47
CA TYR A 357 19.14 -16.41 -12.37
C TYR A 357 18.52 -16.38 -10.98
N ASP A 358 18.18 -15.18 -10.52
CA ASP A 358 17.61 -14.94 -9.20
C ASP A 358 16.17 -14.43 -9.30
N LEU A 359 15.77 -13.96 -10.48
CA LEU A 359 14.41 -13.55 -10.82
C LEU A 359 14.12 -13.90 -12.28
N ILE A 360 12.87 -14.29 -12.55
CA ILE A 360 12.33 -14.36 -13.90
C ILE A 360 11.21 -13.31 -14.02
N THR A 361 11.27 -12.45 -15.04
CA THR A 361 10.09 -11.69 -15.48
C THR A 361 9.45 -12.43 -16.64
N LEU A 362 8.15 -12.71 -16.58
CA LEU A 362 7.50 -13.66 -17.49
C LEU A 362 6.22 -13.07 -18.07
N ASP A 363 6.19 -12.90 -19.39
CA ASP A 363 4.96 -12.59 -20.10
C ASP A 363 3.98 -13.77 -20.10
N ILE A 364 2.69 -13.47 -20.06
CA ILE A 364 1.62 -14.48 -20.17
C ILE A 364 1.53 -14.97 -21.62
N HIS A 365 1.50 -14.05 -22.59
CA HIS A 365 1.16 -14.36 -23.99
C HIS A 365 2.38 -14.34 -24.88
N MET A 366 2.96 -15.52 -25.12
CA MET A 366 4.14 -15.68 -25.97
C MET A 366 3.90 -16.81 -26.99
N PRO A 367 4.60 -16.80 -28.14
CA PRO A 367 4.54 -17.88 -29.11
C PRO A 367 5.15 -19.17 -28.56
N GLU A 368 4.82 -20.29 -29.20
CA GLU A 368 5.24 -21.64 -28.80
C GLU A 368 4.76 -22.03 -27.38
N VAL A 369 5.63 -21.87 -26.39
CA VAL A 369 5.33 -22.17 -24.98
C VAL A 369 5.02 -20.84 -24.29
N ASN A 370 3.75 -20.65 -23.96
CA ASN A 370 3.28 -19.44 -23.27
C ASN A 370 3.73 -19.41 -21.80
N GLY A 371 3.53 -18.27 -21.13
CA GLY A 371 4.01 -18.07 -19.76
C GLY A 371 3.38 -19.02 -18.74
N ILE A 372 2.09 -19.34 -18.90
CA ILE A 372 1.39 -20.22 -17.97
C ILE A 372 1.89 -21.67 -18.10
N GLU A 373 2.02 -22.17 -19.34
CA GLU A 373 2.58 -23.49 -19.61
C GLU A 373 4.02 -23.61 -19.13
N PHE A 374 4.82 -22.56 -19.31
CA PHE A 374 6.18 -22.52 -18.78
C PHE A 374 6.20 -22.62 -17.25
N LEU A 375 5.32 -21.86 -16.57
CA LEU A 375 5.22 -21.81 -15.12
C LEU A 375 4.74 -23.14 -14.52
N GLU A 376 3.77 -23.82 -15.15
CA GLU A 376 3.28 -25.15 -14.75
C GLU A 376 4.42 -26.19 -14.64
N HIS A 377 5.48 -26.01 -15.43
CA HIS A 377 6.64 -26.90 -15.45
C HIS A 377 7.90 -26.29 -14.85
N LEU A 378 7.83 -25.07 -14.30
CA LEU A 378 9.01 -24.35 -13.80
C LEU A 378 9.54 -24.95 -12.51
N TYR A 379 8.71 -24.95 -11.46
CA TYR A 379 9.10 -25.28 -10.10
C TYR A 379 9.31 -26.78 -9.89
N LYS A 380 10.42 -27.30 -10.41
CA LYS A 380 10.86 -28.69 -10.22
C LYS A 380 11.99 -28.80 -9.20
N ARG A 381 12.71 -27.70 -8.94
CA ARG A 381 13.86 -27.63 -8.03
C ARG A 381 13.59 -26.61 -6.94
N ARG A 382 14.04 -26.89 -5.73
CA ARG A 382 13.98 -25.94 -4.59
C ARG A 382 14.76 -24.64 -4.86
N SER A 383 15.69 -24.65 -5.81
CA SER A 383 16.53 -23.50 -6.18
C SER A 383 15.96 -22.63 -7.29
N ASP A 384 14.83 -23.01 -7.91
CA ASP A 384 14.29 -22.28 -9.07
C ASP A 384 13.94 -20.83 -8.69
N PRO A 385 14.16 -19.86 -9.59
CA PRO A 385 13.98 -18.45 -9.26
C PRO A 385 12.49 -18.11 -9.09
N PRO A 386 12.14 -17.14 -8.22
CA PRO A 386 10.80 -16.57 -8.19
C PRO A 386 10.44 -15.93 -9.54
N VAL A 387 9.15 -16.01 -9.90
CA VAL A 387 8.61 -15.46 -11.16
C VAL A 387 7.75 -14.24 -10.87
N LEU A 388 8.04 -13.13 -11.55
CA LEU A 388 7.18 -11.95 -11.62
C LEU A 388 6.49 -11.93 -12.98
N MET A 389 5.18 -12.15 -13.00
CA MET A 389 4.41 -12.11 -14.25
C MET A 389 4.30 -10.69 -14.77
N VAL A 390 4.43 -10.49 -16.08
CA VAL A 390 4.25 -9.20 -16.74
C VAL A 390 3.09 -9.33 -17.72
N SER A 391 1.97 -8.66 -17.45
CA SER A 391 0.71 -8.90 -18.16
C SER A 391 0.04 -7.61 -18.61
N SER A 392 -0.92 -7.69 -19.54
CA SER A 392 -1.72 -6.53 -19.95
C SER A 392 -2.93 -6.34 -19.03
N VAL A 393 -3.64 -5.20 -19.14
CA VAL A 393 -4.76 -4.82 -18.24
C VAL A 393 -6.10 -5.46 -18.64
N ASN A 394 -6.10 -6.57 -19.37
CA ASN A 394 -7.33 -7.16 -19.91
C ASN A 394 -7.99 -8.13 -18.91
N ARG A 395 -9.32 -8.28 -18.97
CA ARG A 395 -10.07 -9.18 -18.07
C ARG A 395 -9.59 -10.63 -18.15
N THR A 396 -9.24 -11.10 -19.35
CA THR A 396 -8.67 -12.43 -19.59
C THR A 396 -7.32 -12.59 -18.88
N ASP A 397 -6.50 -11.53 -18.84
CA ASP A 397 -5.20 -11.54 -18.18
C ASP A 397 -5.34 -11.57 -16.66
N LEU A 398 -6.44 -11.06 -16.09
CA LEU A 398 -6.69 -11.13 -14.65
C LEU A 398 -6.97 -12.56 -14.16
N GLU A 399 -7.75 -13.33 -14.93
CA GLU A 399 -7.98 -14.76 -14.65
C GLU A 399 -6.68 -15.56 -14.78
N LEU A 400 -5.90 -15.28 -15.82
CA LEU A 400 -4.60 -15.91 -16.04
C LEU A 400 -3.56 -15.49 -14.99
N ALA A 401 -3.57 -14.24 -14.54
CA ALA A 401 -2.74 -13.76 -13.43
C ALA A 401 -3.11 -14.49 -12.13
N THR A 402 -4.39 -14.68 -11.84
CA THR A 402 -4.83 -15.48 -10.68
C THR A 402 -4.36 -16.93 -10.79
N LYS A 403 -4.50 -17.55 -11.97
CA LYS A 403 -3.97 -18.89 -12.24
C LYS A 403 -2.45 -18.94 -12.03
N SER A 404 -1.71 -17.94 -12.50
CA SER A 404 -0.25 -17.89 -12.36
C SER A 404 0.22 -17.89 -10.90
N LEU A 405 -0.48 -17.15 -10.02
CA LEU A 405 -0.17 -17.14 -8.58
C LEU A 405 -0.39 -18.52 -7.95
N SER A 406 -1.45 -19.24 -8.36
CA SER A 406 -1.69 -20.61 -7.88
C SER A 406 -0.63 -21.62 -8.32
N LEU A 407 0.06 -21.33 -9.44
CA LEU A 407 1.17 -22.12 -9.97
C LEU A 407 2.53 -21.76 -9.36
N GLY A 408 2.56 -20.82 -8.41
CA GLY A 408 3.77 -20.44 -7.68
C GLY A 408 4.45 -19.17 -8.18
N ALA A 409 3.86 -18.42 -9.12
CA ALA A 409 4.34 -17.07 -9.41
C ALA A 409 4.31 -16.23 -8.13
N PHE A 410 5.34 -15.40 -7.96
CA PHE A 410 5.48 -14.54 -6.79
C PHE A 410 4.46 -13.39 -6.82
N ASP A 411 4.32 -12.73 -7.97
CA ASP A 411 3.40 -11.63 -8.19
C ASP A 411 3.18 -11.39 -9.69
N TYR A 412 2.33 -10.42 -10.03
CA TYR A 412 2.15 -9.91 -11.40
C TYR A 412 2.28 -8.38 -11.46
N VAL A 413 2.65 -7.83 -12.61
CA VAL A 413 2.72 -6.40 -12.90
C VAL A 413 2.10 -6.08 -14.26
N GLU A 414 1.66 -4.84 -14.43
CA GLU A 414 1.26 -4.31 -15.74
C GLU A 414 2.49 -4.12 -16.63
N LYS A 415 2.38 -4.51 -17.91
CA LYS A 415 3.43 -4.28 -18.91
C LYS A 415 3.81 -2.78 -18.96
N PRO A 416 5.12 -2.46 -18.93
CA PRO A 416 5.56 -1.07 -18.99
C PRO A 416 5.26 -0.47 -20.35
N ALA A 417 4.78 0.78 -20.34
CA ALA A 417 4.53 1.59 -21.52
C ALA A 417 5.08 3.01 -21.32
N MET A 418 5.24 3.76 -22.41
CA MET A 418 5.84 5.11 -22.35
C MET A 418 5.04 6.09 -21.47
N ASN A 419 3.72 5.92 -21.39
CA ASN A 419 2.83 6.78 -20.61
C ASN A 419 2.79 6.46 -19.11
N ASN A 420 3.26 5.29 -18.68
CA ASN A 420 3.25 4.85 -17.28
C ASN A 420 4.64 4.41 -16.76
N LEU A 421 5.72 4.70 -17.51
CA LEU A 421 7.06 4.14 -17.29
C LEU A 421 7.59 4.30 -15.86
N GLN A 422 7.44 5.49 -15.25
CA GLN A 422 7.92 5.71 -13.88
C GLN A 422 7.15 4.84 -12.87
N LYS A 423 5.82 4.76 -13.03
CA LYS A 423 4.97 3.94 -12.16
C LYS A 423 5.32 2.45 -12.29
N SER A 424 5.46 1.96 -13.52
CA SER A 424 5.87 0.57 -13.79
C SER A 424 7.28 0.27 -13.27
N THR A 425 8.20 1.24 -13.36
CA THR A 425 9.56 1.12 -12.78
C THR A 425 9.48 0.88 -11.27
N ASP A 426 8.76 1.75 -10.56
CA ASP A 426 8.63 1.67 -9.10
C ASP A 426 7.96 0.37 -8.66
N GLU A 427 6.93 -0.07 -9.38
CA GLU A 427 6.21 -1.31 -9.09
C GLU A 427 7.08 -2.56 -9.33
N ILE A 428 7.75 -2.65 -10.48
CA ILE A 428 8.61 -3.79 -10.84
C ILE A 428 9.78 -3.94 -9.88
N LEU A 429 10.48 -2.84 -9.57
CA LEU A 429 11.64 -2.89 -8.68
C LEU A 429 11.22 -3.23 -7.24
N THR A 430 10.08 -2.72 -6.76
CA THR A 430 9.53 -3.06 -5.44
C THR A 430 9.21 -4.56 -5.35
N LYS A 431 8.43 -5.08 -6.30
CA LYS A 431 8.05 -6.51 -6.33
C LYS A 431 9.27 -7.43 -6.52
N THR A 432 10.27 -7.00 -7.28
CA THR A 432 11.55 -7.70 -7.43
C THR A 432 12.28 -7.84 -6.10
N LYS A 433 12.51 -6.73 -5.39
CA LYS A 433 13.23 -6.75 -4.10
C LYS A 433 12.55 -7.67 -3.09
N MET A 434 11.23 -7.71 -3.11
CA MET A 434 10.45 -8.62 -2.28
C MET A 434 10.57 -10.08 -2.69
N ALA A 435 10.51 -10.38 -4.00
CA ALA A 435 10.69 -11.72 -4.52
C ALA A 435 12.05 -12.32 -4.08
N LEU A 436 13.11 -11.53 -4.23
CA LEU A 436 14.48 -11.91 -3.84
C LEU A 436 14.63 -12.15 -2.34
N ARG A 437 13.96 -11.33 -1.51
CA ARG A 437 13.92 -11.50 -0.05
C ARG A 437 13.17 -12.77 0.37
N HIS A 438 12.01 -13.04 -0.23
CA HIS A 438 11.19 -14.21 0.11
C HIS A 438 11.87 -15.55 -0.19
N ARG A 439 12.79 -15.59 -1.17
CA ARG A 439 13.62 -16.77 -1.47
C ARG A 439 14.41 -17.27 -0.24
N HIS A 440 14.78 -16.37 0.66
CA HIS A 440 15.63 -16.65 1.82
C HIS A 440 14.86 -17.07 3.08
N VAL A 441 13.52 -16.93 3.11
CA VAL A 441 12.70 -17.02 4.34
C VAL A 441 11.79 -18.27 4.39
N GLN A 442 11.76 -19.13 3.37
CA GLN A 442 10.73 -20.17 3.20
C GLN A 442 10.44 -21.05 4.44
N GLU A 443 9.34 -20.74 5.14
CA GLU A 443 8.27 -21.73 5.33
C GLU A 443 7.47 -21.81 4.02
N PRO A 444 7.06 -23.01 3.59
CA PRO A 444 6.28 -23.19 2.38
C PRO A 444 4.97 -22.41 2.49
N ILE A 445 4.66 -21.61 1.47
CA ILE A 445 3.29 -21.15 1.25
C ILE A 445 2.50 -22.45 0.98
N GLU A 446 1.71 -22.92 1.94
CA GLU A 446 0.75 -23.98 1.69
C GLU A 446 -0.14 -23.54 0.52
N VAL A 447 0.04 -24.20 -0.63
CA VAL A 447 -0.64 -23.92 -1.90
C VAL A 447 -2.17 -24.06 -1.74
N SER A 448 -2.63 -24.82 -0.75
CA SER A 448 -4.04 -24.91 -0.33
C SER A 448 -4.61 -23.63 0.29
N SER A 449 -3.76 -22.69 0.70
CA SER A 449 -4.16 -21.43 1.35
C SER A 449 -4.10 -20.22 0.42
N VAL A 450 -3.67 -20.38 -0.84
CA VAL A 450 -3.67 -19.32 -1.85
C VAL A 450 -5.08 -19.17 -2.43
N SER A 451 -6.07 -18.88 -1.57
CA SER A 451 -7.18 -18.08 -2.04
C SER A 451 -6.65 -16.65 -2.14
N GLY A 452 -6.18 -16.27 -3.34
CA GLY A 452 -5.83 -14.89 -3.64
C GLY A 452 -6.93 -13.92 -3.19
N PHE A 453 -6.57 -12.65 -3.07
CA PHE A 453 -7.51 -11.55 -2.89
C PHE A 453 -8.75 -11.66 -3.82
N ASP A 454 -8.54 -12.23 -5.02
CA ASP A 454 -9.59 -12.54 -6.00
C ASP A 454 -10.22 -13.94 -5.86
N ALA A 455 -9.46 -14.94 -5.40
CA ALA A 455 -9.96 -16.31 -5.33
C ALA A 455 -10.92 -16.57 -4.15
N SER A 456 -11.04 -15.63 -3.21
CA SER A 456 -12.13 -15.63 -2.22
C SER A 456 -13.53 -15.53 -2.85
N ILE A 457 -13.62 -15.18 -4.13
CA ILE A 457 -14.87 -15.04 -4.90
C ILE A 457 -15.13 -16.28 -5.79
N SER A 458 -14.10 -17.04 -6.15
CA SER A 458 -14.19 -18.16 -7.11
C SER A 458 -14.18 -19.55 -6.46
N GLN A 459 -14.51 -19.67 -5.17
CA GLN A 459 -14.85 -20.98 -4.62
C GLN A 459 -16.21 -21.41 -5.17
N LYS A 460 -16.19 -22.22 -6.22
CA LYS A 460 -17.34 -23.03 -6.60
C LYS A 460 -17.57 -24.00 -5.43
N ILE A 461 -18.52 -23.69 -4.55
CA ILE A 461 -18.89 -24.58 -3.44
C ILE A 461 -19.51 -25.83 -4.07
N VAL A 462 -18.73 -26.91 -4.15
CA VAL A 462 -19.21 -28.21 -4.58
C VAL A 462 -19.69 -28.94 -3.33
N VAL A 463 -21.01 -28.97 -3.12
CA VAL A 463 -21.63 -29.76 -2.05
C VAL A 463 -21.72 -31.22 -2.51
N PRO A 464 -20.98 -32.17 -1.91
CA PRO A 464 -21.12 -33.58 -2.24
C PRO A 464 -22.53 -34.04 -1.87
N ASP A 465 -23.24 -34.62 -2.83
CA ASP A 465 -24.60 -35.13 -2.65
C ASP A 465 -25.59 -34.13 -2.02
N ALA A 466 -25.75 -32.98 -2.70
CA ALA A 466 -26.64 -31.90 -2.30
C ALA A 466 -28.12 -32.31 -2.11
N SER A 467 -28.48 -33.55 -2.45
CA SER A 467 -29.80 -34.13 -2.22
C SER A 467 -30.05 -34.51 -0.75
N GLN A 468 -28.99 -34.76 0.03
CA GLN A 468 -29.10 -35.21 1.42
C GLN A 468 -28.77 -34.14 2.48
N CYS A 469 -28.31 -32.95 2.07
CA CYS A 469 -27.97 -31.89 3.00
C CYS A 469 -29.16 -30.95 3.28
N LEU A 470 -29.37 -30.60 4.56
CA LEU A 470 -30.22 -29.46 4.94
C LEU A 470 -29.56 -28.18 4.43
N ARG A 471 -30.28 -27.39 3.63
CA ARG A 471 -29.74 -26.15 3.05
C ARG A 471 -30.18 -24.97 3.87
N ILE A 472 -29.23 -24.20 4.39
CA ILE A 472 -29.50 -22.94 5.08
C ILE A 472 -28.92 -21.82 4.22
N ILE A 473 -29.78 -20.93 3.72
CA ILE A 473 -29.36 -19.74 2.99
C ILE A 473 -29.56 -18.56 3.92
N ALA A 474 -28.48 -17.87 4.29
CA ALA A 474 -28.54 -16.72 5.19
C ALA A 474 -28.19 -15.43 4.45
N ALA A 475 -29.00 -14.38 4.60
CA ALA A 475 -28.74 -13.10 3.93
C ALA A 475 -29.23 -11.88 4.72
N SER A 476 -28.52 -10.76 4.57
CA SER A 476 -29.01 -9.46 5.01
C SER A 476 -30.19 -8.98 4.16
N GLU A 477 -31.13 -8.23 4.75
CA GLU A 477 -32.33 -7.72 4.07
C GLU A 477 -32.01 -6.97 2.76
N ASP A 478 -30.90 -6.23 2.72
CA ASP A 478 -30.44 -5.49 1.54
C ASP A 478 -30.07 -6.37 0.32
N CYS A 479 -29.92 -7.68 0.52
CA CYS A 479 -29.55 -8.64 -0.52
C CYS A 479 -30.75 -9.44 -1.06
N THR A 480 -31.98 -9.14 -0.64
CA THR A 480 -33.18 -9.92 -0.99
C THR A 480 -33.41 -10.04 -2.49
N LEU A 481 -33.20 -8.97 -3.28
CA LEU A 481 -33.35 -8.99 -4.74
C LEU A 481 -32.31 -9.90 -5.43
N GLN A 482 -31.07 -9.92 -4.94
CA GLN A 482 -30.01 -10.79 -5.46
C GLN A 482 -30.26 -12.25 -5.09
N LEU A 483 -30.73 -12.52 -3.86
CA LEU A 483 -31.15 -13.86 -3.49
C LEU A 483 -32.31 -14.36 -4.34
N GLU A 484 -33.28 -13.51 -4.62
CA GLU A 484 -34.42 -13.89 -5.45
C GLU A 484 -33.96 -14.25 -6.87
N GLN A 485 -33.01 -13.52 -7.45
CA GLN A 485 -32.41 -13.84 -8.75
C GLN A 485 -31.65 -15.18 -8.74
N ILE A 486 -30.83 -15.42 -7.70
CA ILE A 486 -30.08 -16.69 -7.55
C ILE A 486 -31.05 -17.86 -7.43
N LEU A 487 -32.09 -17.72 -6.59
CA LEU A 487 -33.09 -18.77 -6.37
C LEU A 487 -33.97 -19.01 -7.60
N ARG A 488 -34.33 -17.96 -8.34
CA ARG A 488 -35.08 -18.07 -9.61
C ARG A 488 -34.25 -18.75 -10.69
N GLY A 489 -32.95 -18.47 -10.76
CA GLY A 489 -32.02 -19.09 -11.71
C GLY A 489 -31.76 -20.58 -11.46
N GLN A 490 -32.09 -21.08 -10.26
CA GLN A 490 -31.92 -22.48 -9.87
C GLN A 490 -33.23 -23.27 -9.79
N ARG A 491 -34.32 -22.74 -10.40
CA ARG A 491 -35.60 -23.44 -10.51
C ARG A 491 -35.43 -24.75 -11.29
N GLY A 492 -35.58 -25.87 -10.59
CA GLY A 492 -35.67 -27.22 -11.19
C GLY A 492 -34.54 -28.18 -10.83
N GLU A 493 -33.41 -27.70 -10.28
CA GLU A 493 -32.24 -28.55 -10.04
C GLU A 493 -32.24 -29.26 -8.67
N TYR A 494 -33.15 -28.90 -7.75
CA TYR A 494 -33.01 -29.30 -6.35
C TYR A 494 -34.28 -29.85 -5.71
N ARG A 495 -34.20 -31.08 -5.20
CA ARG A 495 -35.31 -31.82 -4.60
C ARG A 495 -35.43 -31.71 -3.07
N SER A 496 -34.51 -31.05 -2.37
CA SER A 496 -34.46 -31.02 -0.88
C SER A 496 -34.93 -29.67 -0.29
N PRO A 497 -35.57 -29.64 0.90
CA PRO A 497 -36.04 -28.40 1.50
C PRO A 497 -34.90 -27.45 1.88
N ALA A 498 -35.09 -26.16 1.61
CA ALA A 498 -34.16 -25.10 1.96
C ALA A 498 -34.77 -24.21 3.04
N LEU A 499 -34.02 -23.97 4.11
CA LEU A 499 -34.30 -22.98 5.14
C LEU A 499 -33.65 -21.66 4.73
N LEU A 500 -34.44 -20.60 4.61
CA LEU A 500 -33.96 -19.25 4.30
C LEU A 500 -33.99 -18.41 5.59
N ILE A 501 -32.83 -17.91 6.01
CA ILE A 501 -32.65 -17.06 7.20
C ILE A 501 -32.33 -15.65 6.73
N CYS A 502 -33.27 -14.71 6.88
CA CYS A 502 -33.04 -13.30 6.57
C CYS A 502 -32.92 -12.47 7.84
N TRP A 503 -31.88 -11.64 7.96
CA TRP A 503 -31.70 -10.74 9.10
C TRP A 503 -31.56 -9.27 8.66
N ARG A 504 -31.98 -8.35 9.52
CA ARG A 504 -31.85 -6.89 9.32
C ARG A 504 -30.84 -6.35 10.33
N ASN A 505 -29.89 -5.56 9.88
CA ASN A 505 -28.90 -4.92 10.73
C ASN A 505 -29.36 -3.49 11.05
N THR A 506 -30.26 -3.32 12.03
CA THR A 506 -30.64 -1.98 12.53
C THR A 506 -30.80 -2.00 14.05
N PRO A 507 -30.18 -1.07 14.81
CA PRO A 507 -30.22 -1.06 16.29
C PRO A 507 -31.60 -0.83 16.92
N ASP A 508 -32.56 -0.21 16.21
CA ASP A 508 -33.79 0.34 16.82
C ASP A 508 -35.11 -0.19 16.24
N ALA A 509 -35.17 -1.46 15.81
CA ALA A 509 -36.41 -2.02 15.26
C ALA A 509 -37.34 -2.57 16.37
N PRO A 510 -38.66 -2.26 16.36
CA PRO A 510 -39.60 -2.82 17.33
C PRO A 510 -39.77 -4.35 17.15
N PRO A 511 -40.11 -5.10 18.22
CA PRO A 511 -40.32 -6.54 18.13
C PRO A 511 -41.67 -6.82 17.48
N ILE A 512 -41.71 -7.41 16.27
CA ILE A 512 -42.98 -7.87 15.67
C ILE A 512 -42.83 -9.23 14.98
N GLU A 513 -43.89 -10.02 15.20
CA GLU A 513 -44.34 -11.34 14.76
C GLU A 513 -43.71 -11.98 13.51
N ALA A 514 -43.41 -13.28 13.65
CA ALA A 514 -43.03 -14.17 12.57
C ALA A 514 -44.16 -14.32 11.54
N GLN A 515 -43.93 -13.88 10.30
CA GLN A 515 -44.78 -14.24 9.17
C GLN A 515 -44.19 -15.43 8.42
N ILE A 516 -44.97 -16.51 8.29
CA ILE A 516 -44.65 -17.66 7.45
C ILE A 516 -45.06 -17.32 6.02
N LEU A 517 -44.10 -17.01 5.14
CA LEU A 517 -44.34 -16.89 3.70
C LEU A 517 -44.32 -18.29 3.06
N LYS A 518 -45.42 -18.69 2.41
CA LYS A 518 -45.49 -19.95 1.65
C LYS A 518 -44.96 -19.73 0.23
N TRP A 519 -43.81 -20.31 -0.09
CA TRP A 519 -43.37 -20.47 -1.48
C TRP A 519 -43.39 -21.96 -1.83
N THR A 520 -44.41 -22.39 -2.58
CA THR A 520 -44.56 -23.71 -3.22
C THR A 520 -44.09 -24.91 -2.39
N ASP A 521 -45.03 -25.52 -1.67
CA ASP A 521 -44.93 -26.78 -0.91
C ASP A 521 -43.80 -26.92 0.13
N ARG A 522 -43.12 -25.83 0.50
CA ARG A 522 -42.07 -25.84 1.53
C ARG A 522 -42.18 -24.65 2.48
N GLN A 523 -41.89 -24.90 3.76
CA GLN A 523 -42.00 -23.92 4.84
C GLN A 523 -40.78 -23.00 4.85
N ILE A 524 -41.00 -21.68 4.85
CA ILE A 524 -39.99 -20.65 5.12
C ILE A 524 -40.16 -20.24 6.59
N VAL A 525 -39.09 -20.34 7.39
CA VAL A 525 -39.09 -19.92 8.81
C VAL A 525 -38.13 -18.76 8.98
N LEU A 526 -38.67 -17.58 9.25
CA LEU A 526 -37.91 -16.40 9.66
C LEU A 526 -37.59 -16.51 11.16
N LEU A 527 -36.31 -16.64 11.50
CA LEU A 527 -35.83 -16.57 12.88
C LEU A 527 -35.01 -15.29 13.06
N ARG A 528 -35.37 -14.48 14.04
CA ARG A 528 -34.51 -13.45 14.62
C ARG A 528 -34.33 -13.78 16.09
N ASP A 529 -33.11 -14.09 16.52
CA ASP A 529 -32.79 -14.04 17.93
C ASP A 529 -31.30 -13.73 18.16
N GLU A 530 -31.03 -12.93 19.19
CA GLU A 530 -29.75 -12.30 19.53
C GLU A 530 -28.73 -13.26 20.18
N THR A 531 -28.99 -14.56 20.16
CA THR A 531 -28.17 -15.58 20.86
C THR A 531 -27.39 -16.51 19.94
N LEU A 532 -27.39 -16.28 18.62
CA LEU A 532 -26.52 -17.03 17.72
C LEU A 532 -25.05 -16.58 17.88
N PRO A 533 -24.10 -17.52 18.10
CA PRO A 533 -22.70 -17.16 18.28
C PRO A 533 -22.19 -16.39 17.06
N MET A 534 -21.58 -15.22 17.32
CA MET A 534 -20.95 -14.40 16.30
C MET A 534 -20.02 -15.25 15.42
N LYS A 535 -20.28 -15.19 14.11
CA LYS A 535 -19.69 -15.95 12.99
C LYS A 535 -20.49 -17.21 12.61
N PRO A 536 -21.49 -17.08 11.72
CA PRO A 536 -21.79 -18.18 10.84
C PRO A 536 -20.54 -18.42 9.97
N LYS A 537 -19.91 -19.59 10.11
CA LYS A 537 -19.05 -20.13 9.06
C LYS A 537 -19.95 -20.31 7.84
N CYS A 538 -19.72 -19.53 6.78
CA CYS A 538 -20.15 -19.98 5.45
C CYS A 538 -19.49 -21.35 5.22
N LEU A 539 -20.32 -22.37 5.02
CA LEU A 539 -19.89 -23.63 4.42
C LEU A 539 -19.71 -23.41 2.92
#